data_AF-A0A2V2W913-F1
#
_entry.id   AF-A0A2V2W913-F1
#
_cell.length_a   1.000
_cell.length_b   1.000
_cell.length_c   1.000
_cell.angle_alpha   90.00
_cell.angle_beta   90.00
_cell.angle_gamma   90.00
#
_symmetry.space_group_name_H-M   'P 1'
#
loop_
_entity.id
_entity.type
_entity.pdbx_description
1 polymer ?
#
loop_
_entity_poly.entity_id
_entity_poly.type
_entity_poly.pdbx_seq_one_letter_code
_entity_poly.pdbx_strand_id
1 'polypeptide(L)'
;MQQPEQERSLRQSAIETREQQLEMVQLDRARGREAIMRERHSIEAVRRTVREEQCRQRRQWIHQIREMNAKFPEEVRPLAEERKKKCEQAIAKEDAAERALAADIKMIEEYLPRLISLEDIPVNPEETGIIQRQFDEVFKQEEQTYLASAEEERARKERLGRGLEVYRQRMLDDYVAKKNEKLHGVEATERHLSSVLDQVLN
;
A
#
# COMPACT_ATOMS: atom_id res chain seq x y z
N MET A 1 -29.34 -11.11 44.31
CA MET A 1 -29.73 -10.39 43.08
C MET A 1 -28.63 -9.48 42.52
N GLN A 2 -27.68 -8.95 43.32
CA GLN A 2 -26.72 -7.92 42.87
C GLN A 2 -25.51 -8.40 42.04
N GLN A 3 -25.02 -9.64 42.25
CA GLN A 3 -23.84 -10.16 41.54
C GLN A 3 -23.96 -10.20 39.99
N PRO A 4 -25.05 -10.67 39.38
CA PRO A 4 -25.16 -10.72 37.92
C PRO A 4 -25.24 -9.32 37.27
N GLU A 5 -25.77 -8.32 37.97
CA GLU A 5 -25.81 -6.93 37.48
C GLU A 5 -24.43 -6.27 37.51
N GLN A 6 -23.66 -6.52 38.56
CA GLN A 6 -22.25 -6.10 38.64
C GLN A 6 -21.40 -6.75 37.55
N GLU A 7 -21.57 -8.06 37.31
CA GLU A 7 -20.81 -8.77 36.29
C GLU A 7 -21.18 -8.29 34.87
N ARG A 8 -22.45 -7.94 34.64
CA ARG A 8 -22.91 -7.34 33.38
C ARG A 8 -22.31 -5.94 33.17
N SER A 9 -22.28 -5.12 34.22
CA SER A 9 -21.66 -3.79 34.19
C SER A 9 -20.16 -3.86 33.87
N LEU A 10 -19.43 -4.81 34.47
CA LEU A 10 -18.01 -5.04 34.18
C LEU A 10 -17.75 -5.49 32.73
N ARG A 11 -18.63 -6.32 32.17
CA ARG A 11 -18.53 -6.73 30.76
C ARG A 11 -18.83 -5.57 29.81
N GLN A 12 -19.80 -4.74 30.15
CA GLN A 12 -20.16 -3.55 29.37
C GLN A 12 -18.99 -2.56 29.33
N SER A 13 -18.37 -2.26 30.48
CA SER A 13 -17.22 -1.35 30.53
C SER A 13 -15.99 -1.90 29.81
N ALA A 14 -15.78 -3.23 29.85
CA ALA A 14 -14.70 -3.88 29.10
C ALA A 14 -14.92 -3.81 27.57
N ILE A 15 -16.17 -3.85 27.11
CA ILE A 15 -16.52 -3.67 25.69
C ILE A 15 -16.25 -2.22 25.27
N GLU A 16 -16.76 -1.25 26.03
CA GLU A 16 -16.56 0.18 25.77
C GLU A 16 -15.07 0.55 25.70
N THR A 17 -14.27 0.01 26.62
CA THR A 17 -12.81 0.21 26.63
C THR A 17 -12.17 -0.34 25.36
N ARG A 18 -12.60 -1.51 24.88
CA ARG A 18 -12.09 -2.10 23.63
C ARG A 18 -12.54 -1.34 22.39
N GLU A 19 -13.76 -0.81 22.39
CA GLU A 19 -14.26 0.04 21.29
C GLU A 19 -13.44 1.32 21.18
N GLN A 20 -13.14 1.98 22.31
CA GLN A 20 -12.25 3.14 22.33
C GLN A 20 -10.83 2.81 21.84
N GLN A 21 -10.27 1.66 22.24
CA GLN A 21 -8.97 1.21 21.73
C GLN A 21 -8.99 0.96 20.22
N LEU A 22 -10.06 0.37 19.68
CA LEU A 22 -10.22 0.15 18.24
C LEU A 22 -10.31 1.46 17.47
N GLU A 23 -11.06 2.44 17.99
CA GLU A 23 -11.17 3.77 17.38
C GLU A 23 -9.79 4.46 17.32
N MET A 24 -9.01 4.39 18.40
CA MET A 24 -7.65 4.92 18.44
C MET A 24 -6.74 4.26 17.39
N VAL A 25 -6.79 2.93 17.26
CA VAL A 25 -6.02 2.19 16.25
C VAL A 25 -6.43 2.58 14.83
N GLN A 26 -7.71 2.81 14.57
CA GLN A 26 -8.19 3.26 13.26
C GLN A 26 -7.70 4.66 12.91
N LEU A 27 -7.72 5.57 13.88
CA LEU A 27 -7.19 6.93 13.73
C LEU A 27 -5.68 6.92 13.44
N ASP A 28 -4.91 6.13 14.17
CA ASP A 28 -3.47 5.99 13.94
C ASP A 28 -3.18 5.38 12.57
N ARG A 29 -3.98 4.39 12.13
CA ARG A 29 -3.88 3.82 10.77
C ARG A 29 -4.18 4.87 9.69
N ALA A 30 -5.19 5.72 9.90
CA ALA A 30 -5.51 6.81 8.97
C ALA A 30 -4.38 7.84 8.92
N ARG A 31 -3.86 8.27 10.07
CA ARG A 31 -2.71 9.19 10.17
C ARG A 31 -1.46 8.61 9.51
N GLY A 32 -1.20 7.31 9.68
CA GLY A 32 -0.10 6.61 9.03
C GLY A 32 -0.22 6.66 7.50
N ARG A 33 -1.42 6.38 6.96
CA ARG A 33 -1.67 6.51 5.51
C ARG A 33 -1.46 7.93 5.01
N GLU A 34 -1.95 8.94 5.72
CA GLU A 34 -1.75 10.34 5.35
C GLU A 34 -0.28 10.76 5.38
N ALA A 35 0.49 10.30 6.37
CA ALA A 35 1.91 10.56 6.47
C ALA A 35 2.66 9.96 5.27
N ILE A 36 2.38 8.70 4.93
CA ILE A 36 2.95 8.03 3.74
C ILE A 36 2.62 8.80 2.47
N MET A 37 1.36 9.23 2.31
CA MET A 37 0.97 10.01 1.13
C MET A 37 1.70 11.35 1.08
N ARG A 38 1.79 12.09 2.19
CA ARG A 38 2.53 13.35 2.25
C ARG A 38 4.02 13.17 1.92
N GLU A 39 4.64 12.12 2.43
CA GLU A 39 6.04 11.80 2.16
C GLU A 39 6.26 11.45 0.68
N ARG A 40 5.38 10.65 0.08
CA ARG A 40 5.41 10.37 -1.37
C ARG A 40 5.37 11.65 -2.20
N HIS A 41 4.43 12.56 -1.91
CA HIS A 41 4.35 13.84 -2.61
C HIS A 41 5.60 14.70 -2.41
N SER A 42 6.18 14.70 -1.20
CA SER A 42 7.43 15.41 -0.91
C SER A 42 8.59 14.83 -1.74
N ILE A 43 8.76 13.51 -1.75
CA ILE A 43 9.79 12.83 -2.54
C ILE A 43 9.60 13.10 -4.04
N GLU A 44 8.36 13.03 -4.53
CA GLU A 44 8.07 13.36 -5.92
C GLU A 44 8.42 14.80 -6.28
N ALA A 45 8.12 15.76 -5.40
CA ALA A 45 8.49 17.16 -5.58
C ALA A 45 10.01 17.33 -5.64
N VAL A 46 10.77 16.72 -4.73
CA VAL A 46 12.24 16.75 -4.74
C VAL A 46 12.79 16.09 -6.01
N ARG A 47 12.22 14.97 -6.46
CA ARG A 47 12.64 14.32 -7.71
C ARG A 47 12.39 15.19 -8.94
N ARG A 48 11.32 16.01 -8.95
CA ARG A 48 11.04 16.95 -10.04
C ARG A 48 12.07 18.07 -10.06
N THR A 49 12.38 18.67 -8.92
CA THR A 49 13.35 19.78 -8.86
C THR A 49 14.76 19.33 -9.28
N VAL A 50 15.20 18.14 -8.86
CA VAL A 50 16.49 17.57 -9.29
C VAL A 50 16.51 17.36 -10.81
N ARG A 51 15.46 16.79 -11.39
CA ARG A 51 15.34 16.59 -12.84
C ARG A 51 15.34 17.91 -13.61
N GLU A 52 14.63 18.92 -13.11
CA GLU A 52 14.59 20.26 -13.71
C GLU A 52 15.97 20.93 -13.73
N GLU A 53 16.72 20.81 -12.63
CA GLU A 53 18.07 21.35 -12.53
C GLU A 53 19.05 20.61 -13.46
N GLN A 54 19.00 19.28 -13.52
CA GLN A 54 19.79 18.52 -14.49
C GLN A 54 19.46 18.89 -15.94
N CYS A 55 18.17 19.03 -16.27
CA CYS A 55 17.73 19.50 -17.59
C CYS A 55 18.24 20.91 -17.90
N ARG A 56 18.30 21.79 -16.90
CA ARG A 56 18.86 23.13 -17.04
C ARG A 56 20.36 23.09 -17.34
N GLN A 57 21.11 22.27 -16.61
CA GLN A 57 22.55 22.08 -16.83
C GLN A 57 22.83 21.51 -18.22
N ARG A 58 22.08 20.49 -18.64
CA ARG A 58 22.17 19.90 -20.00
C ARG A 58 21.88 20.94 -21.08
N ARG A 59 20.86 21.79 -20.90
CA ARG A 59 20.58 22.91 -21.81
C ARG A 59 21.74 23.90 -21.90
N GLN A 60 22.38 24.22 -20.78
CA GLN A 60 23.56 25.11 -20.75
C GLN A 60 24.74 24.48 -21.49
N TRP A 61 25.03 23.20 -21.26
CA TRP A 61 26.09 22.49 -21.98
C TRP A 61 25.83 22.43 -23.49
N ILE A 62 24.59 22.12 -23.89
CA ILE A 62 24.19 22.11 -25.30
C ILE A 62 24.39 23.50 -25.93
N HIS A 63 24.03 24.56 -25.21
CA HIS A 63 24.24 25.92 -25.69
C HIS A 63 25.73 26.22 -25.91
N GLN A 64 26.58 25.88 -24.94
CA GLN A 64 28.04 26.02 -25.05
C GLN A 64 28.61 25.23 -26.22
N ILE A 65 28.19 23.98 -26.41
CA ILE A 65 28.63 23.15 -27.55
C ILE A 65 28.22 23.78 -28.88
N ARG A 66 26.99 24.29 -28.98
CA ARG A 66 26.51 24.99 -30.19
C ARG A 66 27.31 26.26 -30.47
N GLU A 67 27.60 27.06 -29.45
CA GLU A 67 28.45 28.24 -29.60
C GLU A 67 29.85 27.88 -30.07
N MET A 68 30.43 26.79 -29.53
CA MET A 68 31.76 26.32 -29.91
C MET A 68 31.76 25.76 -31.34
N ASN A 69 30.75 24.97 -31.71
CA ASN A 69 30.54 24.46 -33.07
C ASN A 69 30.32 25.57 -34.11
N ALA A 70 29.73 26.70 -33.73
CA ALA A 70 29.57 27.85 -34.62
C ALA A 70 30.89 28.59 -34.87
N LYS A 71 31.75 28.70 -33.84
CA LYS A 71 33.05 29.40 -33.92
C LYS A 71 34.12 28.58 -34.64
N PHE A 72 34.12 27.26 -34.45
CA PHE A 72 35.17 26.38 -34.97
C PHE A 72 35.36 26.47 -36.50
N PRO A 73 34.30 26.49 -37.34
CA PRO A 73 34.43 26.73 -38.78
C PRO A 73 34.99 28.13 -39.13
N GLU A 74 34.64 29.15 -38.34
CA GLU A 74 35.14 30.52 -38.55
C GLU A 74 36.64 30.64 -38.23
N GLU A 75 37.13 29.90 -37.23
CA GLU A 75 38.55 29.86 -36.86
C GLU A 75 39.41 29.03 -37.83
N VAL A 76 38.85 27.98 -38.41
CA VAL A 76 39.56 27.10 -39.37
C VAL A 76 39.64 27.74 -40.77
N ARG A 77 38.65 28.55 -41.16
CA ARG A 77 38.55 29.16 -42.50
C ARG A 77 39.74 30.04 -42.89
N PRO A 78 40.27 30.95 -42.04
CA PRO A 78 41.46 31.76 -42.37
C PRO A 78 42.71 30.90 -42.60
N LEU A 79 42.87 29.83 -41.82
CA LEU A 79 44.01 28.91 -41.95
C LEU A 79 43.99 28.19 -43.30
N ALA A 80 42.81 27.78 -43.76
CA ALA A 80 42.62 27.19 -45.08
C ALA A 80 42.87 28.21 -46.21
N GLU A 81 42.40 29.45 -46.05
CA GLU A 81 42.61 30.52 -47.03
C GLU A 81 44.09 30.94 -47.15
N GLU A 82 44.84 30.98 -46.05
CA GLU A 82 46.27 31.28 -46.05
C GLU A 82 47.11 30.19 -46.74
N ARG A 83 46.74 28.92 -46.55
CA ARG A 83 47.41 27.78 -47.20
C ARG A 83 47.10 27.70 -48.69
N LYS A 84 45.86 28.00 -49.08
CA LYS A 84 45.45 28.15 -50.50
C LYS A 84 46.27 29.24 -51.21
N LYS A 85 46.60 30.35 -50.55
CA LYS A 85 47.46 31.42 -51.09
C LYS A 85 48.93 31.02 -51.25
N LYS A 86 49.44 30.09 -50.43
CA LYS A 86 50.84 29.61 -50.44
C LYS A 86 51.14 28.54 -51.51
N CYS A 87 50.16 28.10 -52.31
CA CYS A 87 50.31 27.09 -53.37
C CYS A 87 50.88 25.74 -52.91
N GLU A 88 50.70 25.38 -51.64
CA GLU A 88 51.02 24.05 -51.13
C GLU A 88 49.97 23.05 -51.65
N GLN A 89 50.39 21.93 -52.25
CA GLN A 89 49.49 20.92 -52.83
C GLN A 89 48.55 20.30 -51.77
N ALA A 90 47.36 20.88 -51.58
CA ALA A 90 46.35 20.37 -50.64
C ALA A 90 44.89 20.53 -51.09
N ILE A 91 44.59 20.78 -52.37
CA ILE A 91 43.26 21.27 -52.79
C ILE A 91 42.13 20.23 -52.57
N ALA A 92 42.36 18.94 -52.80
CA ALA A 92 41.28 17.93 -52.69
C ALA A 92 41.12 17.30 -51.30
N LYS A 93 42.23 17.15 -50.54
CA LYS A 93 42.24 16.50 -49.22
C LYS A 93 41.74 17.44 -48.12
N GLU A 94 42.05 18.73 -48.25
CA GLU A 94 41.63 19.76 -47.29
C GLU A 94 40.14 20.07 -47.42
N ASP A 95 39.64 20.26 -48.65
CA ASP A 95 38.21 20.43 -48.92
C ASP A 95 37.40 19.17 -48.49
N ALA A 96 38.01 17.98 -48.50
CA ALA A 96 37.39 16.76 -47.97
C ALA A 96 37.38 16.75 -46.43
N ALA A 97 38.43 17.26 -45.77
CA ALA A 97 38.50 17.39 -44.32
C ALA A 97 37.54 18.46 -43.78
N GLU A 98 37.39 19.60 -44.45
CA GLU A 98 36.39 20.62 -44.11
C GLU A 98 34.97 20.08 -44.22
N ARG A 99 34.68 19.30 -45.28
CA ARG A 99 33.38 18.63 -45.44
C ARG A 99 33.13 17.56 -44.39
N ALA A 100 34.15 16.79 -44.01
CA ALA A 100 34.06 15.81 -42.93
C ALA A 100 33.77 16.50 -41.58
N LEU A 101 34.48 17.58 -41.27
CA LEU A 101 34.26 18.38 -40.06
C LEU A 101 32.85 18.98 -40.00
N ALA A 102 32.36 19.53 -41.11
CA ALA A 102 30.99 20.04 -41.20
C ALA A 102 29.95 18.93 -41.01
N ALA A 103 30.22 17.73 -41.53
CA ALA A 103 29.37 16.56 -41.33
C ALA A 103 29.37 16.10 -39.86
N ASP A 104 30.52 16.11 -39.20
CA ASP A 104 30.64 15.76 -37.78
C ASP A 104 29.93 16.77 -36.88
N ILE A 105 30.09 18.08 -37.13
CA ILE A 105 29.35 19.13 -36.41
C ILE A 105 27.85 18.94 -36.58
N LYS A 106 27.39 18.70 -37.82
CA LYS A 106 25.97 18.44 -38.11
C LYS A 106 25.46 17.20 -37.37
N MET A 107 26.23 16.11 -37.38
CA MET A 107 25.90 14.89 -36.65
C MET A 107 25.75 15.18 -35.15
N ILE A 108 26.71 15.88 -34.55
CA ILE A 108 26.68 16.27 -33.13
C ILE A 108 25.41 17.08 -32.84
N GLU A 109 25.11 18.10 -33.65
CA GLU A 109 23.94 18.96 -33.49
C GLU A 109 22.61 18.20 -33.56
N GLU A 110 22.52 17.16 -34.40
CA GLU A 110 21.35 16.27 -34.49
C GLU A 110 21.16 15.44 -33.20
N TYR A 111 22.25 15.09 -32.50
CA TYR A 111 22.19 14.33 -31.24
C TYR A 111 21.94 15.22 -30.01
N LEU A 112 22.37 16.49 -29.99
CA LEU A 112 22.26 17.37 -28.81
C LEU A 112 20.85 17.45 -28.20
N PRO A 113 19.74 17.58 -28.97
CA PRO A 113 18.40 17.61 -28.39
C PRO A 113 18.02 16.31 -27.65
N ARG A 114 18.55 15.16 -28.08
CA ARG A 114 18.30 13.85 -27.44
C ARG A 114 18.91 13.77 -26.04
N LEU A 115 19.92 14.58 -25.76
CA LEU A 115 20.55 14.68 -24.44
C LEU A 115 19.67 15.41 -23.42
N ILE A 116 18.76 16.29 -23.86
CA ILE A 116 17.78 16.95 -22.97
C ILE A 116 16.72 15.95 -22.52
N SER A 117 16.30 15.05 -23.41
CA SER A 117 15.27 14.04 -23.19
C SER A 117 15.77 12.76 -22.50
N LEU A 118 17.07 12.64 -22.22
CA LEU A 118 17.63 11.55 -21.42
C LEU A 118 17.16 11.68 -19.97
N GLU A 119 15.88 11.45 -19.69
CA GLU A 119 15.42 11.36 -18.31
C GLU A 119 16.18 10.22 -17.62
N ASP A 120 16.57 10.42 -16.36
CA ASP A 120 17.04 9.35 -15.47
C ASP A 120 15.82 8.46 -15.08
N ILE A 121 15.06 8.00 -16.08
CA ILE A 121 14.05 6.94 -15.94
C ILE A 121 14.83 5.67 -15.59
N PRO A 122 14.33 4.81 -14.67
CA PRO A 122 14.94 3.51 -14.43
C PRO A 122 15.24 2.82 -15.76
N VAL A 123 16.48 2.35 -15.89
CA VAL A 123 17.12 1.83 -17.12
C VAL A 123 16.23 0.84 -17.89
N ASN A 124 15.29 0.19 -17.21
CA ASN A 124 14.27 -0.64 -17.82
C ASN A 124 12.88 -0.51 -17.14
N PRO A 125 11.89 0.15 -17.78
CA PRO A 125 10.54 0.25 -17.24
C PRO A 125 9.80 -1.10 -17.21
N GLU A 126 10.18 -2.06 -18.06
CA GLU A 126 9.60 -3.41 -18.05
C GLU A 126 10.05 -4.20 -16.84
N GLU A 127 11.34 -4.18 -16.50
CA GLU A 127 11.86 -4.83 -15.28
C GLU A 127 11.23 -4.23 -14.02
N THR A 128 11.10 -2.90 -13.99
CA THR A 128 10.41 -2.22 -12.88
C THR A 128 8.95 -2.66 -12.78
N GLY A 129 8.26 -2.80 -13.91
CA GLY A 129 6.90 -3.31 -13.96
C GLY A 129 6.78 -4.79 -13.58
N ILE A 130 7.78 -5.62 -13.88
CA ILE A 130 7.85 -7.02 -13.46
C ILE A 130 8.01 -7.11 -11.93
N ILE A 131 8.95 -6.34 -11.36
CA ILE A 131 9.18 -6.31 -9.91
C ILE A 131 7.91 -5.84 -9.18
N GLN A 132 7.23 -4.80 -9.68
CA GLN A 132 5.96 -4.35 -9.10
C GLN A 132 4.91 -5.45 -9.09
N ARG A 133 4.71 -6.16 -10.21
CA ARG A 133 3.75 -7.27 -10.29
C ARG A 133 4.09 -8.41 -9.34
N GLN A 134 5.37 -8.75 -9.19
CA GLN A 134 5.81 -9.79 -8.25
C GLN A 134 5.46 -9.42 -6.81
N PHE A 135 5.70 -8.16 -6.41
CA PHE A 135 5.30 -7.69 -5.08
C PHE A 135 3.78 -7.68 -4.92
N ASP A 136 3.03 -7.17 -5.89
CA ASP A 136 1.56 -7.17 -5.83
C ASP A 136 0.98 -8.58 -5.68
N GLU A 137 1.58 -9.57 -6.35
CA GLU A 137 1.17 -10.97 -6.26
C GLU A 137 1.49 -11.58 -4.89
N VAL A 138 2.68 -11.34 -4.35
CA VAL A 138 3.05 -11.77 -2.99
C VAL A 138 2.12 -11.14 -1.94
N PHE A 139 1.86 -9.84 -2.02
CA PHE A 139 0.96 -9.16 -1.09
C PHE A 139 -0.48 -9.67 -1.18
N LYS A 140 -0.98 -9.98 -2.39
CA LYS A 140 -2.31 -10.59 -2.55
C LYS A 140 -2.39 -11.98 -1.94
N GLN A 141 -1.36 -12.81 -2.12
CA GLN A 141 -1.32 -14.15 -1.52
C GLN A 141 -1.27 -14.08 0.00
N GLU A 142 -0.47 -13.19 0.56
CA GLU A 142 -0.38 -12.97 2.01
C GLU A 142 -1.70 -12.43 2.58
N GLU A 143 -2.34 -11.48 1.89
CA GLU A 143 -3.66 -10.95 2.26
C GLU A 143 -4.72 -12.07 2.27
N GLN A 144 -4.78 -12.90 1.23
CA GLN A 144 -5.71 -14.03 1.18
C GLN A 144 -5.47 -15.03 2.30
N THR A 145 -4.20 -15.36 2.60
CA THR A 145 -3.83 -16.27 3.69
C THR A 145 -4.27 -15.70 5.04
N TYR A 146 -4.04 -14.41 5.27
CA TYR A 146 -4.47 -13.73 6.48
C TYR A 146 -6.00 -13.73 6.62
N LEU A 147 -6.73 -13.39 5.56
CA LEU A 147 -8.19 -13.41 5.55
C LEU A 147 -8.75 -14.81 5.82
N ALA A 148 -8.20 -15.84 5.20
CA ALA A 148 -8.61 -17.23 5.45
C ALA A 148 -8.42 -17.62 6.92
N SER A 149 -7.27 -17.28 7.51
CA SER A 149 -7.01 -17.55 8.93
C SER A 149 -7.98 -16.79 9.86
N ALA A 150 -8.34 -15.56 9.49
CA ALA A 150 -9.29 -14.75 10.24
C ALA A 150 -10.72 -15.32 10.16
N GLU A 151 -11.12 -15.84 9.00
CA GLU A 151 -12.40 -16.53 8.80
C GLU A 151 -12.47 -17.84 9.58
N GLU A 152 -11.41 -18.66 9.57
CA GLU A 152 -11.33 -19.88 10.37
C GLU A 152 -11.50 -19.60 11.87
N GLU A 153 -10.80 -18.57 12.37
CA GLU A 153 -10.88 -18.19 13.78
C GLU A 153 -12.27 -17.61 14.14
N ARG A 154 -12.92 -16.88 13.21
CA ARG A 154 -14.33 -16.48 13.37
C ARG A 154 -15.25 -17.71 13.44
N ALA A 155 -15.11 -18.66 12.53
CA ALA A 155 -15.90 -19.88 12.50
C ALA A 155 -15.69 -20.76 13.74
N ARG A 156 -14.47 -20.76 14.30
CA ARG A 156 -14.16 -21.43 15.56
C ARG A 156 -14.88 -20.77 16.73
N LYS A 157 -14.83 -19.43 16.83
CA LYS A 157 -15.53 -18.67 17.87
C LYS A 157 -17.03 -18.84 17.80
N GLU A 158 -17.61 -18.85 16.61
CA GLU A 158 -19.03 -19.13 16.43
C GLU A 158 -19.43 -20.54 16.88
N ARG A 159 -18.64 -21.56 16.53
CA ARG A 159 -18.88 -22.94 17.00
C ARG A 159 -18.85 -23.04 18.53
N LEU A 160 -17.87 -22.40 19.16
CA LEU A 160 -17.79 -22.32 20.61
C LEU A 160 -18.98 -21.57 21.21
N GLY A 161 -19.38 -20.44 20.61
CA GLY A 161 -20.56 -19.68 21.01
C GLY A 161 -21.84 -20.51 20.98
N ARG A 162 -22.09 -21.22 19.86
CA ARG A 162 -23.23 -22.15 19.75
C ARG A 162 -23.19 -23.27 20.78
N GLY A 163 -22.01 -23.86 21.02
CA GLY A 163 -21.84 -24.88 22.06
C GLY A 163 -22.15 -24.39 23.46
N LEU A 164 -21.73 -23.16 23.80
CA LEU A 164 -22.03 -22.52 25.08
C LEU A 164 -23.53 -22.21 25.24
N GLU A 165 -24.19 -21.78 24.16
CA GLU A 165 -25.65 -21.54 24.16
C GLU A 165 -26.43 -22.83 24.47
N VAL A 166 -26.07 -23.94 23.81
CA VAL A 166 -26.68 -25.26 24.07
C VAL A 166 -26.45 -25.71 25.50
N TYR A 167 -25.23 -25.54 26.03
CA TYR A 167 -24.93 -25.87 27.42
C TYR A 167 -25.77 -25.04 28.39
N ARG A 168 -25.88 -23.73 28.16
CA ARG A 168 -26.72 -22.84 28.96
C ARG A 168 -28.19 -23.25 28.93
N GLN A 169 -28.73 -23.58 27.75
CA GLN A 169 -30.11 -24.02 27.62
C GLN A 169 -30.36 -25.31 28.41
N ARG A 170 -29.46 -26.31 28.29
CA ARG A 170 -29.58 -27.57 29.04
C ARG A 170 -29.59 -27.35 30.56
N MET A 171 -28.73 -26.45 31.05
CA MET A 171 -28.71 -26.10 32.47
C MET A 171 -30.02 -25.43 32.94
N LEU A 172 -30.63 -24.61 32.09
CA LEU A 172 -31.94 -24.01 32.38
C LEU A 172 -33.05 -25.06 32.37
N ASP A 173 -33.06 -25.96 31.40
CA ASP A 173 -34.04 -27.04 31.29
C ASP A 173 -33.95 -27.98 32.51
N ASP A 174 -32.75 -28.38 32.93
CA ASP A 174 -32.52 -29.20 34.14
C ASP A 174 -33.03 -28.51 35.40
N TYR A 175 -32.84 -27.18 35.50
CA TYR A 175 -33.34 -26.40 36.62
C TYR A 175 -34.88 -26.34 36.64
N VAL A 176 -35.50 -26.12 35.48
CA VAL A 176 -36.96 -26.11 35.33
C VAL A 176 -37.56 -27.48 35.64
N ALA A 177 -36.95 -28.56 35.12
CA ALA A 177 -37.39 -29.93 35.38
C ALA A 177 -37.38 -30.26 36.87
N LYS A 178 -36.29 -29.95 37.59
CA LYS A 178 -36.20 -30.13 39.05
C LYS A 178 -37.25 -29.32 39.81
N LYS A 179 -37.59 -28.12 39.33
CA LYS A 179 -38.63 -27.30 39.95
C LYS A 179 -40.03 -27.90 39.75
N ASN A 180 -40.31 -28.41 38.55
CA ASN A 180 -41.58 -29.05 38.21
C ASN A 180 -41.77 -30.38 38.95
N GLU A 181 -40.72 -31.18 39.11
CA GLU A 181 -40.76 -32.42 39.88
C GLU A 181 -41.13 -32.17 41.35
N LYS A 182 -40.56 -31.12 41.97
CA LYS A 182 -40.93 -30.69 43.32
C LYS A 182 -42.38 -30.24 43.41
N LEU A 183 -42.85 -29.47 42.43
CA LEU A 183 -44.25 -29.03 42.35
C LEU A 183 -45.20 -30.23 42.27
N HIS A 184 -44.93 -31.19 41.38
CA HIS A 184 -45.75 -32.39 41.27
C HIS A 184 -45.73 -33.26 42.52
N GLY A 185 -44.59 -33.37 43.21
CA GLY A 185 -44.51 -34.04 44.51
C GLY A 185 -45.43 -33.40 45.55
N VAL A 186 -45.44 -32.06 45.62
CA VAL A 186 -46.32 -31.30 46.51
C VAL A 186 -47.80 -31.52 46.14
N GLU A 187 -48.15 -31.40 44.86
CA GLU A 187 -49.52 -31.65 44.40
C GLU A 187 -50.00 -33.09 44.66
N ALA A 188 -49.11 -34.09 44.54
CA ALA A 188 -49.44 -35.47 44.85
C ALA A 188 -49.73 -35.66 46.34
N THR A 189 -48.93 -35.04 47.21
CA THR A 189 -49.19 -35.06 48.66
C THR A 189 -50.48 -34.33 49.03
N GLU A 190 -50.78 -33.20 48.39
CA GLU A 190 -52.02 -32.47 48.59
C GLU A 190 -53.24 -33.31 48.20
N ARG A 191 -53.25 -33.91 47.00
CA ARG A 191 -54.33 -34.80 46.54
C ARG A 191 -54.53 -35.99 47.48
N HIS A 192 -53.45 -36.57 48.00
CA HIS A 192 -53.54 -37.68 48.95
C HIS A 192 -54.18 -37.24 50.27
N LEU A 193 -53.76 -36.10 50.82
CA LEU A 193 -54.32 -35.54 52.05
C LEU A 193 -55.80 -35.16 51.88
N SER A 194 -56.18 -34.57 50.74
CA SER A 194 -57.58 -34.31 50.40
C SER A 194 -58.40 -35.59 50.34
N SER A 195 -57.88 -36.65 49.70
CA SER A 195 -58.56 -37.96 49.65
C SER A 195 -58.72 -38.61 51.03
N VAL A 196 -57.75 -38.46 51.93
CA VAL A 196 -57.83 -38.95 53.31
C VAL A 196 -58.87 -38.15 54.10
N LEU A 197 -58.90 -36.83 53.93
CA LEU A 197 -59.92 -35.98 54.53
C LEU A 197 -61.34 -36.37 54.07
N ASP A 198 -61.53 -36.60 52.77
CA ASP A 198 -62.82 -37.03 52.21
C ASP A 198 -63.26 -38.41 52.72
N GLN A 199 -62.32 -39.30 53.07
CA GLN A 199 -62.60 -40.61 53.69
C GLN A 199 -62.92 -40.52 55.19
N VAL A 200 -62.45 -39.49 55.88
CA VAL A 200 -62.71 -39.30 57.32
C VAL A 200 -64.01 -38.52 57.55
N LEU A 201 -64.42 -37.70 56.59
CA LEU A 201 -65.59 -36.83 56.67
C LEU A 201 -66.89 -37.44 56.07
N ASN A 202 -66.79 -38.56 55.36
CA ASN A 202 -67.93 -39.37 54.89
C ASN A 202 -68.02 -40.68 55.67
#